data_AF-A0A661AEA8-F1
#
_entry.id   AF-A0A661AEA8-F1
#
_cell.length_a   1.000
_cell.length_b   1.000
_cell.length_c   1.000
_cell.angle_alpha   90.00
_cell.angle_beta   90.00
_cell.angle_gamma   90.00
#
_symmetry.space_group_name_H-M   'P 1'
#
loop_
_entity.id
_entity.type
_entity.pdbx_description
1 polymer ?
#
loop_
_entity_poly.entity_id
_entity_poly.type
_entity_poly.pdbx_seq_one_letter_code
_entity_poly.pdbx_strand_id
1 'polypeptide(L)'
;MAKAIVTVATHPFGVGFAFHRTKTLKKPTYVKYVPFGGWKREIFDEVGYFDEEFIRNQDLEFDIRLRKHGKRVMLVPSLRIKYYIRKALKKTAAMLFQYACAKVAIYRKHKTFVGPRTIIPFFFVLGIPFAFIPHPVFTPLRCLYGLYFAIGFSIGIYRAIKDRVPAYVFLLPFLFFVFHTSYGLGYIKGIWDFYIRRKPFSKGWWEVTR
;
A
#
# COMPACT_ATOMS: atom_id res chain seq x y z
N MET A 1 10.89 -14.65 9.73
CA MET A 1 10.25 -13.31 9.65
C MET A 1 10.48 -12.60 8.31
N ALA A 2 11.72 -12.21 7.93
CA ALA A 2 11.96 -11.40 6.72
C ALA A 2 11.42 -12.03 5.41
N LYS A 3 11.63 -13.34 5.18
CA LYS A 3 11.06 -14.06 4.04
C LYS A 3 9.53 -13.99 4.01
N ALA A 4 8.86 -14.12 5.16
CA ALA A 4 7.40 -14.02 5.26
C ALA A 4 6.89 -12.60 4.94
N ILE A 5 7.60 -11.57 5.40
CA ILE A 5 7.31 -10.17 5.04
C ILE A 5 7.42 -9.98 3.52
N VAL A 6 8.45 -10.53 2.88
CA VAL A 6 8.59 -10.50 1.41
C VAL A 6 7.41 -11.22 0.75
N THR A 7 7.05 -12.43 1.21
CA THR A 7 5.91 -13.20 0.69
C THR A 7 4.64 -12.34 0.67
N VAL A 8 4.29 -11.73 1.80
CA VAL A 8 3.11 -10.85 1.92
C VAL A 8 3.24 -9.61 1.04
N ALA A 9 4.41 -8.96 1.04
CA ALA A 9 4.65 -7.73 0.27
C ALA A 9 4.63 -7.95 -1.26
N THR A 10 4.74 -9.18 -1.74
CA THR A 10 4.63 -9.55 -3.16
C THR A 10 3.34 -10.26 -3.53
N HIS A 11 2.47 -10.55 -2.56
CA HIS A 11 1.22 -11.27 -2.79
C HIS A 11 0.07 -10.29 -3.06
N PRO A 12 -0.78 -10.50 -4.09
CA PRO A 12 -1.93 -9.63 -4.37
C PRO A 12 -2.85 -9.41 -3.18
N PHE A 13 -3.05 -10.45 -2.35
CA PHE A 13 -3.84 -10.33 -1.12
C PHE A 13 -3.27 -9.34 -0.10
N GLY A 14 -1.95 -9.08 -0.07
CA GLY A 14 -1.34 -8.18 0.92
C GLY A 14 -1.12 -6.75 0.44
N VAL A 15 -1.00 -6.53 -0.87
CA VAL A 15 -0.67 -5.20 -1.44
C VAL A 15 -1.63 -4.75 -2.56
N GLY A 16 -2.67 -5.55 -2.83
CA GLY A 16 -3.56 -5.41 -3.96
C GLY A 16 -2.82 -5.56 -5.29
N PHE A 17 -3.37 -4.94 -6.33
CA PHE A 17 -2.81 -4.89 -7.68
C PHE A 17 -1.59 -3.94 -7.80
N ALA A 18 -0.61 -4.08 -6.90
CA ALA A 18 0.69 -3.42 -7.01
C ALA A 18 1.53 -4.13 -8.07
N PHE A 19 1.17 -3.96 -9.35
CA PHE A 19 1.70 -4.74 -10.48
C PHE A 19 3.23 -4.79 -10.56
N HIS A 20 3.89 -3.72 -10.13
CA HIS A 20 5.36 -3.63 -10.07
C HIS A 20 6.03 -4.65 -9.14
N ARG A 21 5.28 -5.25 -8.19
CA ARG A 21 5.80 -6.26 -7.24
C ARG A 21 5.03 -7.57 -7.21
N THR A 22 3.81 -7.62 -7.78
CA THR A 22 3.00 -8.85 -7.86
C THR A 22 3.31 -9.69 -9.12
N LYS A 23 4.13 -9.19 -10.04
CA LYS A 23 4.55 -9.88 -11.29
C LYS A 23 3.38 -10.41 -12.14
N THR A 24 2.22 -9.77 -12.06
CA THR A 24 1.01 -10.21 -12.78
C THR A 24 1.00 -9.78 -14.25
N LEU A 25 1.82 -8.78 -14.61
CA LEU A 25 1.93 -8.28 -15.98
C LEU A 25 3.11 -8.94 -16.70
N LYS A 26 2.88 -9.40 -17.95
CA LYS A 26 3.89 -10.06 -18.78
C LYS A 26 4.43 -9.17 -19.91
N LYS A 27 3.68 -8.16 -20.32
CA LYS A 27 4.04 -7.23 -21.40
C LYS A 27 4.14 -5.79 -20.87
N PRO A 28 4.95 -4.91 -21.49
CA PRO A 28 4.95 -3.50 -21.18
C PRO A 28 3.53 -2.94 -21.19
N THR A 29 3.14 -2.28 -20.11
CA THR A 29 1.75 -1.85 -19.89
C THR A 29 1.75 -0.46 -19.29
N TYR A 30 0.89 0.43 -19.81
CA TYR A 30 0.68 1.73 -19.19
C TYR A 30 -0.04 1.57 -17.85
N VAL A 31 0.52 2.19 -16.81
CA VAL A 31 0.02 2.12 -15.45
C VAL A 31 -0.14 3.52 -14.86
N LYS A 32 -0.84 3.60 -13.73
CA LYS A 32 -1.03 4.86 -13.01
C LYS A 32 0.19 5.30 -12.20
N TYR A 33 1.12 4.40 -11.93
CA TYR A 33 2.21 4.63 -10.99
C TYR A 33 3.31 3.56 -11.08
N VAL A 34 4.58 3.94 -10.95
CA VAL A 34 5.73 3.03 -10.74
C VAL A 34 6.69 3.56 -9.65
N PRO A 35 7.18 2.73 -8.71
CA PRO A 35 8.04 3.20 -7.62
C PRO A 35 9.52 3.43 -7.94
N PHE A 36 9.96 3.15 -9.17
CA PHE A 36 11.38 3.23 -9.57
C PHE A 36 11.47 3.65 -11.04
N GLY A 37 10.82 4.77 -11.37
CA GLY A 37 10.78 5.30 -12.72
C GLY A 37 12.13 5.84 -13.18
N GLY A 38 12.39 5.75 -14.48
CA GLY A 38 13.38 6.57 -15.17
C GLY A 38 12.63 7.54 -16.07
N TRP A 39 13.03 8.82 -16.06
CA TRP A 39 12.42 9.87 -16.87
C TRP A 39 13.50 10.54 -17.70
N LYS A 40 13.14 10.98 -18.91
CA LYS A 40 14.02 11.83 -19.71
C LYS A 40 14.20 13.18 -19.00
N ARG A 41 15.36 13.82 -19.16
CA ARG A 41 15.67 15.10 -18.48
C ARG A 41 14.64 16.17 -18.81
N GLU A 42 14.25 16.25 -20.07
CA GLU A 42 13.29 17.26 -20.58
C GLU A 42 11.92 17.18 -19.88
N ILE A 43 11.54 16.04 -19.31
CA ILE A 43 10.30 15.90 -18.54
C ILE A 43 10.30 16.80 -17.30
N PHE A 44 11.46 17.04 -16.69
CA PHE A 44 11.57 17.91 -15.52
C PHE A 44 11.45 19.39 -15.90
N ASP A 45 11.86 19.75 -17.12
CA ASP A 45 11.66 21.09 -17.67
C ASP A 45 10.17 21.37 -17.92
N GLU A 46 9.39 20.35 -18.30
CA GLU A 46 7.94 20.47 -18.55
C GLU A 46 7.06 20.36 -17.29
N VAL A 47 7.36 19.41 -16.41
CA VAL A 47 6.47 19.02 -15.28
C VAL A 47 6.96 19.58 -13.95
N GLY A 48 8.21 20.03 -13.88
CA GLY A 48 8.91 20.46 -12.67
C GLY A 48 9.51 19.29 -11.87
N TYR A 49 10.38 19.61 -10.92
CA TYR A 49 11.06 18.62 -10.06
C TYR A 49 10.12 17.94 -9.06
N PHE A 50 10.64 16.98 -8.30
CA PHE A 50 9.91 16.36 -7.19
C PHE A 50 9.52 17.40 -6.14
N ASP A 51 8.32 17.22 -5.61
CA ASP A 51 7.81 18.07 -4.55
C ASP A 51 8.40 17.66 -3.20
N GLU A 52 9.25 18.54 -2.64
CA GLU A 52 9.95 18.31 -1.38
C GLU A 52 9.03 18.31 -0.14
N GLU A 53 7.77 18.76 -0.26
CA GLU A 53 6.80 18.67 0.83
C GLU A 53 6.47 17.20 1.18
N PHE A 54 6.54 16.32 0.18
CA PHE A 54 6.33 14.89 0.35
C PHE A 54 7.68 14.23 0.61
N ILE A 55 7.86 13.48 1.70
CA ILE A 55 9.03 12.57 1.88
C ILE A 55 8.63 11.11 1.56
N ARG A 56 7.33 10.86 1.45
CA ARG A 56 6.74 9.55 1.14
C ARG A 56 5.81 9.72 -0.05
N ASN A 57 5.87 8.77 -0.99
CA ASN A 57 5.10 8.76 -2.22
C ASN A 57 5.39 9.97 -3.16
N GLN A 58 6.61 10.52 -3.15
CA GLN A 58 7.05 11.58 -4.09
C GLN A 58 6.94 11.12 -5.55
N ASP A 59 7.32 9.88 -5.79
CA ASP A 59 7.17 9.16 -7.07
C ASP A 59 5.71 9.11 -7.54
N LEU A 60 4.77 8.80 -6.65
CA LEU A 60 3.34 8.80 -6.96
C LEU A 60 2.79 10.19 -7.23
N GLU A 61 3.22 11.19 -6.46
CA GLU A 61 2.86 12.60 -6.69
C GLU A 61 3.33 13.05 -8.08
N PHE A 62 4.59 12.77 -8.42
CA PHE A 62 5.17 13.08 -9.71
C PHE A 62 4.45 12.36 -10.86
N ASP A 63 4.13 11.06 -10.72
CA ASP A 63 3.35 10.30 -11.70
C ASP A 63 1.91 10.82 -11.87
N ILE A 64 1.35 11.50 -10.85
CA ILE A 64 0.07 12.21 -10.99
C ILE A 64 0.27 13.48 -11.83
N ARG A 65 1.28 14.30 -11.53
CA ARG A 65 1.58 15.50 -12.32
C ARG A 65 1.92 15.17 -13.77
N LEU A 66 2.72 14.13 -14.02
CA LEU A 66 3.03 13.66 -15.37
C LEU A 66 1.77 13.38 -16.19
N ARG A 67 0.83 12.65 -15.60
CA ARG A 67 -0.44 12.31 -16.29
C ARG A 67 -1.35 13.51 -16.47
N LYS A 68 -1.32 14.49 -15.56
CA LYS A 68 -2.02 15.77 -15.75
C LYS A 68 -1.45 16.57 -16.93
N HIS A 69 -0.18 16.39 -17.27
CA HIS A 69 0.47 16.95 -18.47
C HIS A 69 0.34 16.01 -19.71
N GLY A 70 -0.62 15.09 -19.71
CA GLY A 70 -0.86 14.19 -20.85
C GLY A 70 0.22 13.12 -21.06
N LYS A 71 1.24 13.03 -20.19
CA LYS A 71 2.28 12.01 -20.28
C LYS A 71 1.77 10.67 -19.75
N ARG A 72 2.40 9.58 -20.17
CA ARG A 72 2.02 8.21 -19.79
C ARG A 72 3.18 7.52 -19.08
N VAL A 73 2.85 6.75 -18.04
CA VAL A 73 3.82 5.97 -17.26
C VAL A 73 3.70 4.50 -17.70
N MET A 74 4.81 3.90 -18.12
CA MET A 74 4.86 2.51 -18.55
C MET A 74 5.58 1.65 -17.51
N LEU A 75 4.94 0.56 -17.09
CA LEU A 75 5.63 -0.51 -16.37
C LEU A 75 6.22 -1.48 -17.41
N VAL A 76 7.52 -1.72 -17.32
CA VAL A 76 8.24 -2.67 -18.18
C VAL A 76 8.59 -3.92 -17.35
N PRO A 77 7.83 -5.03 -17.47
CA PRO A 77 8.02 -6.20 -16.60
C PRO A 77 9.35 -6.94 -16.77
N SER A 78 10.04 -6.73 -17.89
CA SER A 78 11.38 -7.30 -18.14
C SER A 78 12.47 -6.62 -17.31
N LEU A 79 12.27 -5.37 -16.88
CA LEU A 79 13.20 -4.65 -16.01
C LEU A 79 13.14 -5.24 -14.60
N ARG A 80 14.29 -5.72 -14.10
CA ARG A 80 14.39 -6.33 -12.76
C ARG A 80 15.16 -5.41 -11.83
N ILE A 81 14.51 -4.97 -10.76
CA ILE A 81 15.10 -4.14 -9.71
C ILE A 81 15.25 -4.97 -8.44
N LYS A 82 16.48 -5.06 -7.93
CA LYS A 82 16.74 -5.72 -6.64
C LYS A 82 16.34 -4.77 -5.51
N TYR A 83 15.18 -5.01 -4.92
CA TYR A 83 14.65 -4.21 -3.81
C TYR A 83 14.77 -4.97 -2.48
N TYR A 84 15.28 -4.30 -1.45
CA TYR A 84 15.38 -4.85 -0.10
C TYR A 84 14.30 -4.27 0.80
N ILE A 85 13.36 -5.11 1.22
CA ILE A 85 12.33 -4.72 2.19
C ILE A 85 12.94 -4.59 3.60
N ARG A 86 12.31 -3.77 4.45
CA ARG A 86 12.70 -3.60 5.85
C ARG A 86 12.71 -4.95 6.59
N LYS A 87 13.77 -5.23 7.35
CA LYS A 87 13.94 -6.49 8.10
C LYS A 87 12.93 -6.65 9.24
N ALA A 88 12.60 -5.55 9.91
CA ALA A 88 11.72 -5.54 11.08
C ALA A 88 10.26 -5.30 10.72
N LEU A 89 9.35 -6.06 11.34
CA LEU A 89 7.91 -5.90 11.16
C LEU A 89 7.45 -4.49 11.56
N LYS A 90 7.91 -3.98 12.71
CA LYS A 90 7.60 -2.62 13.19
C LYS A 90 7.94 -1.55 12.15
N LYS A 91 9.13 -1.63 11.53
CA LYS A 91 9.55 -0.70 10.46
C LYS A 91 8.68 -0.84 9.20
N THR A 92 8.25 -2.05 8.88
CA THR A 92 7.36 -2.32 7.74
C THR A 92 5.95 -1.77 7.98
N ALA A 93 5.39 -2.01 9.16
CA ALA A 93 4.10 -1.46 9.58
C ALA A 93 4.10 0.06 9.55
N ALA A 94 5.12 0.69 10.14
CA ALA A 94 5.28 2.15 10.12
C ALA A 94 5.42 2.70 8.69
N MET A 95 6.14 2.00 7.81
CA MET A 95 6.25 2.38 6.39
C MET A 95 4.88 2.33 5.68
N LEU A 96 4.11 1.26 5.88
CA LEU A 96 2.77 1.13 5.29
C LEU A 96 1.80 2.21 5.79
N PHE A 97 1.84 2.48 7.09
CA PHE A 97 1.09 3.57 7.72
C PHE A 97 1.42 4.93 7.08
N GLN A 98 2.71 5.26 6.98
CA GLN A 98 3.16 6.51 6.37
C GLN A 98 2.79 6.60 4.88
N TYR A 99 2.90 5.50 4.12
CA TYR A 99 2.46 5.47 2.74
C TYR A 99 0.97 5.76 2.60
N ALA A 100 0.13 5.21 3.46
CA ALA A 100 -1.31 5.48 3.42
C ALA A 100 -1.62 6.94 3.77
N CYS A 101 -1.00 7.48 4.82
CA CYS A 101 -1.13 8.88 5.22
C CYS A 101 -0.73 9.84 4.08
N ALA A 102 0.42 9.58 3.45
CA ALA A 102 0.89 10.36 2.30
C ALA A 102 -0.07 10.32 1.11
N LYS A 103 -0.77 9.21 0.87
CA LYS A 103 -1.78 9.19 -0.22
C LYS A 103 -2.97 10.08 0.05
N VAL A 104 -3.40 10.21 1.30
CA VAL A 104 -4.47 11.16 1.66
C VAL A 104 -4.00 12.60 1.43
N ALA A 105 -2.75 12.91 1.80
CA ALA A 105 -2.14 14.20 1.53
C ALA A 105 -2.09 14.53 0.02
N ILE A 106 -1.60 13.59 -0.80
CA ILE A 106 -1.55 13.71 -2.26
C ILE A 106 -2.96 13.88 -2.84
N TYR A 107 -3.94 13.12 -2.36
CA TYR A 107 -5.33 13.28 -2.78
C TYR A 107 -5.87 14.67 -2.45
N ARG A 108 -5.56 15.22 -1.26
CA ARG A 108 -5.95 16.58 -0.88
C ARG A 108 -5.38 17.62 -1.85
N LYS A 109 -4.10 17.48 -2.23
CA LYS A 109 -3.38 18.41 -3.12
C LYS A 109 -3.83 18.32 -4.58
N HIS A 110 -3.88 17.12 -5.15
CA HIS A 110 -4.12 16.94 -6.59
C HIS A 110 -5.54 16.53 -6.96
N LYS A 111 -6.41 16.25 -5.98
CA LYS A 111 -7.78 15.73 -6.19
C LYS A 111 -7.84 14.50 -7.10
N THR A 112 -6.76 13.73 -7.15
CA THR A 112 -6.61 12.60 -8.08
C THR A 112 -6.66 11.30 -7.29
N PHE A 113 -7.72 10.52 -7.50
CA PHE A 113 -7.89 9.24 -6.82
C PHE A 113 -7.01 8.15 -7.46
N VAL A 114 -6.15 7.53 -6.64
CA VAL A 114 -5.16 6.54 -7.11
C VAL A 114 -5.78 5.16 -7.34
N GLY A 115 -6.93 4.88 -6.72
CA GLY A 115 -7.76 3.70 -6.97
C GLY A 115 -8.29 3.03 -5.70
N PRO A 116 -9.34 2.19 -5.82
CA PRO A 116 -10.07 1.64 -4.67
C PRO A 116 -9.21 0.81 -3.72
N ARG A 117 -8.13 0.19 -4.21
CA ARG A 117 -7.18 -0.56 -3.37
C ARG A 117 -6.56 0.25 -2.23
N THR A 118 -6.57 1.58 -2.32
CA THR A 118 -6.01 2.44 -1.26
C THR A 118 -7.01 2.76 -0.17
N ILE A 119 -8.32 2.63 -0.41
CA ILE A 119 -9.37 2.93 0.57
C ILE A 119 -9.95 1.66 1.21
N ILE A 120 -9.83 0.49 0.56
CA ILE A 120 -10.30 -0.78 1.15
C ILE A 120 -9.71 -1.02 2.56
N PRO A 121 -8.40 -0.84 2.83
CA PRO A 121 -7.86 -1.03 4.17
C PRO A 121 -8.41 -0.05 5.22
N PHE A 122 -8.85 1.15 4.80
CA PHE A 122 -9.52 2.11 5.69
C PHE A 122 -10.85 1.55 6.18
N PHE A 123 -11.71 1.05 5.28
CA PHE A 123 -12.98 0.42 5.66
C PHE A 123 -12.78 -0.89 6.43
N PHE A 124 -11.74 -1.66 6.09
CA PHE A 124 -11.34 -2.83 6.86
C PHE A 124 -11.07 -2.45 8.32
N VAL A 125 -10.30 -1.39 8.60
CA VAL A 125 -10.03 -1.00 9.99
C VAL A 125 -11.28 -0.44 10.67
N LEU A 126 -12.07 0.38 9.97
CA LEU A 126 -13.31 0.92 10.53
C LEU A 126 -14.34 -0.15 10.87
N GLY A 127 -14.37 -1.26 10.15
CA GLY A 127 -15.30 -2.35 10.41
C GLY A 127 -14.93 -3.21 11.64
N ILE A 128 -13.69 -3.14 12.14
CA ILE A 128 -13.23 -4.03 13.22
C ILE A 128 -14.11 -3.90 14.48
N PRO A 129 -14.37 -2.69 15.03
CA PRO A 129 -15.21 -2.55 16.22
C PRO A 129 -16.63 -3.11 16.04
N PHE A 130 -17.21 -2.92 14.85
CA PHE A 130 -18.57 -3.38 14.54
C PHE A 130 -18.68 -4.91 14.44
N ALA A 131 -17.60 -5.61 14.09
CA ALA A 131 -17.59 -7.07 14.06
C ALA A 131 -17.80 -7.70 15.44
N PHE A 132 -17.41 -7.01 16.51
CA PHE A 132 -17.56 -7.47 17.90
C PHE A 132 -18.95 -7.21 18.48
N ILE A 133 -19.80 -6.42 17.81
CA ILE A 133 -21.17 -6.17 18.28
C ILE A 133 -22.02 -7.40 17.97
N PRO A 134 -22.60 -8.10 18.97
CA PRO A 134 -23.34 -9.35 18.78
C PRO A 134 -24.77 -9.12 18.27
N HIS A 135 -24.92 -8.23 17.29
CA HIS A 135 -26.19 -7.91 16.64
C HIS A 135 -26.25 -8.53 15.23
N PRO A 136 -27.37 -9.13 14.79
CA PRO A 136 -27.50 -9.78 13.48
C PRO A 136 -27.19 -8.87 12.27
N VAL A 137 -27.41 -7.56 12.40
CA VAL A 137 -27.08 -6.58 11.34
C VAL A 137 -25.61 -6.62 10.92
N PHE A 138 -24.71 -7.03 11.82
CA PHE A 138 -23.27 -7.14 11.55
C PHE A 138 -22.85 -8.56 11.10
N THR A 139 -23.79 -9.49 10.88
CA THR A 139 -23.49 -10.84 10.40
C THR A 139 -22.78 -10.84 9.04
N PRO A 140 -23.20 -10.05 8.03
CA PRO A 140 -22.46 -9.98 6.76
C PRO A 140 -21.01 -9.52 6.95
N LEU A 141 -20.77 -8.57 7.85
CA LEU A 141 -19.43 -8.07 8.17
C LEU A 141 -18.57 -9.14 8.85
N ARG A 142 -19.13 -9.91 9.78
CA ARG A 142 -18.45 -11.07 10.38
C ARG A 142 -18.13 -12.14 9.34
N CYS A 143 -19.06 -12.45 8.44
CA CYS A 143 -18.81 -13.38 7.32
C CYS A 143 -17.67 -12.86 6.42
N LEU A 144 -17.61 -11.56 6.15
CA LEU A 144 -16.52 -10.96 5.38
C LEU A 144 -15.16 -11.11 6.07
N TYR A 145 -15.08 -10.86 7.39
CA TYR A 145 -13.85 -11.11 8.15
C TYR A 145 -13.50 -12.59 8.23
N GLY A 146 -14.50 -13.47 8.38
CA GLY A 146 -14.31 -14.92 8.33
C GLY A 146 -13.70 -15.36 7.00
N LEU A 147 -14.25 -14.88 5.88
CA LEU A 147 -13.71 -15.13 4.54
C LEU A 147 -12.29 -14.57 4.39
N TYR A 148 -12.04 -13.35 4.89
CA TYR A 148 -10.71 -12.75 4.89
C TYR A 148 -9.67 -13.64 5.59
N PHE A 149 -9.97 -14.12 6.79
CA PHE A 149 -9.07 -15.01 7.52
C PHE A 149 -8.95 -16.37 6.85
N ALA A 150 -10.05 -16.94 6.34
CA ALA A 150 -10.03 -18.20 5.58
C ALA A 150 -9.09 -18.12 4.36
N ILE A 151 -9.13 -17.02 3.60
CA ILE A 151 -8.19 -16.77 2.49
C ILE A 151 -6.75 -16.68 3.02
N GLY A 152 -6.52 -15.91 4.08
CA GLY A 152 -5.20 -15.76 4.70
C GLY A 152 -4.60 -17.08 5.17
N PHE A 153 -5.40 -17.92 5.85
CA PHE A 153 -5.01 -19.26 6.28
C PHE A 153 -4.78 -20.21 5.09
N SER A 154 -5.62 -20.15 4.05
CA SER A 154 -5.44 -20.96 2.84
C SER A 154 -4.10 -20.64 2.15
N ILE A 155 -3.76 -19.35 2.03
CA ILE A 155 -2.44 -18.92 1.53
C ILE A 155 -1.33 -19.39 2.49
N GLY A 156 -1.55 -19.26 3.81
CA GLY A 156 -0.65 -19.75 4.86
C GLY A 156 -0.29 -21.22 4.71
N ILE A 157 -1.29 -22.09 4.61
CA ILE A 157 -1.16 -23.54 4.43
C ILE A 157 -0.44 -23.86 3.12
N TYR A 158 -0.89 -23.28 2.01
CA TYR A 158 -0.26 -23.50 0.70
C TYR A 158 1.23 -23.15 0.73
N ARG A 159 1.59 -21.99 1.28
CA ARG A 159 2.98 -21.54 1.37
C ARG A 159 3.78 -22.36 2.39
N ALA A 160 3.16 -22.79 3.49
CA ALA A 160 3.81 -23.64 4.49
C ALA A 160 4.26 -24.97 3.89
N ILE A 161 3.39 -25.61 3.10
CA ILE A 161 3.71 -26.86 2.39
C ILE A 161 4.76 -26.60 1.30
N LYS A 162 4.50 -25.62 0.41
CA LYS A 162 5.36 -25.35 -0.74
C LYS A 162 6.79 -24.95 -0.38
N ASP A 163 6.96 -24.13 0.67
CA ASP A 163 8.27 -23.64 1.09
C ASP A 163 8.89 -24.46 2.23
N ARG A 164 8.19 -25.48 2.74
CA ARG A 164 8.58 -26.28 3.91
C ARG A 164 8.80 -25.41 5.16
N VAL A 165 7.85 -24.50 5.44
CA VAL A 165 7.88 -23.62 6.61
C VAL A 165 6.53 -23.67 7.35
N PRO A 166 6.33 -24.60 8.30
CA PRO A 166 5.05 -24.78 9.01
C PRO A 166 4.52 -23.50 9.68
N ALA A 167 5.42 -22.66 10.18
CA ALA A 167 5.06 -21.39 10.80
C ALA A 167 4.25 -20.44 9.88
N TYR A 168 4.30 -20.61 8.55
CA TYR A 168 3.55 -19.79 7.61
C TYR A 168 2.02 -19.92 7.74
N VAL A 169 1.52 -21.04 8.28
CA VAL A 169 0.08 -21.24 8.54
C VAL A 169 -0.50 -20.09 9.35
N PHE A 170 0.20 -19.68 10.42
CA PHE A 170 -0.24 -18.58 11.30
C PHE A 170 0.47 -17.26 11.00
N LEU A 171 1.72 -17.31 10.55
CA LEU A 171 2.51 -16.09 10.33
C LEU A 171 1.99 -15.28 9.15
N LEU A 172 1.56 -15.90 8.05
CA LEU A 172 1.07 -15.15 6.89
C LEU A 172 -0.27 -14.44 7.14
N PRO A 173 -1.34 -15.09 7.67
CA PRO A 173 -2.58 -14.38 7.99
C PRO A 173 -2.35 -13.24 9.00
N PHE A 174 -1.48 -13.45 10.01
CA PHE A 174 -1.08 -12.39 10.93
C PHE A 174 -0.40 -11.21 10.20
N LEU A 175 0.56 -11.48 9.31
CA LEU A 175 1.24 -10.43 8.56
C LEU A 175 0.31 -9.71 7.56
N PHE A 176 -0.63 -10.41 6.92
CA PHE A 176 -1.67 -9.78 6.10
C PHE A 176 -2.51 -8.82 6.95
N PHE A 177 -2.94 -9.26 8.14
CA PHE A 177 -3.67 -8.41 9.08
C PHE A 177 -2.85 -7.17 9.46
N VAL A 178 -1.57 -7.33 9.82
CA VAL A 178 -0.69 -6.18 10.15
C VAL A 178 -0.56 -5.24 8.95
N PHE A 179 -0.43 -5.75 7.72
CA PHE A 179 -0.32 -4.92 6.52
C PHE A 179 -1.57 -4.08 6.30
N HIS A 180 -2.75 -4.70 6.31
CA HIS A 180 -4.02 -4.01 6.10
C HIS A 180 -4.35 -3.05 7.23
N THR A 181 -4.16 -3.46 8.49
CA THR A 181 -4.44 -2.62 9.65
C THR A 181 -3.49 -1.43 9.71
N SER A 182 -2.19 -1.62 9.49
CA SER A 182 -1.21 -0.51 9.48
C SER A 182 -1.53 0.51 8.39
N TYR A 183 -1.88 0.02 7.20
CA TYR A 183 -2.24 0.88 6.08
C TYR A 183 -3.57 1.61 6.35
N GLY A 184 -4.60 0.90 6.84
CA GLY A 184 -5.90 1.48 7.17
C GLY A 184 -5.81 2.56 8.24
N LEU A 185 -5.09 2.30 9.33
CA LEU A 185 -4.81 3.28 10.38
C LEU A 185 -4.07 4.52 9.84
N GLY A 186 -3.10 4.32 8.93
CA GLY A 186 -2.40 5.43 8.27
C GLY A 186 -3.32 6.28 7.42
N TYR A 187 -4.32 5.66 6.76
CA TYR A 187 -5.34 6.37 6.00
C TYR A 187 -6.27 7.18 6.91
N ILE A 188 -6.76 6.57 8.01
CA ILE A 188 -7.57 7.27 9.03
C ILE A 188 -6.81 8.49 9.56
N LYS A 189 -5.54 8.31 9.93
CA LYS A 189 -4.69 9.39 10.40
C LYS A 189 -4.54 10.50 9.36
N GLY A 190 -4.29 10.13 8.10
CA GLY A 190 -4.21 11.08 7.00
C GLY A 190 -5.49 11.91 6.83
N ILE A 191 -6.67 11.29 6.93
CA ILE A 191 -7.95 12.03 6.88
C ILE A 191 -8.03 13.00 8.05
N TRP A 192 -7.78 12.51 9.26
CA TRP A 192 -7.83 13.32 10.47
C TRP A 192 -6.90 14.53 10.39
N ASP A 193 -5.65 14.36 9.99
CA ASP A 193 -4.72 15.48 9.97
C ASP A 193 -4.98 16.45 8.81
N PHE A 194 -5.29 15.94 7.62
CA PHE A 194 -5.31 16.76 6.41
C PHE A 194 -6.69 17.34 6.08
N TYR A 195 -7.77 16.65 6.45
CA TYR A 195 -9.14 17.14 6.21
C TYR A 195 -9.78 17.73 7.45
N ILE A 196 -9.61 17.10 8.61
CA ILE A 196 -10.23 17.59 9.86
C ILE A 196 -9.37 18.69 10.50
N ARG A 197 -8.10 18.40 10.79
CA ARG A 197 -7.16 19.36 11.42
C ARG A 197 -6.49 20.33 10.44
N ARG A 198 -6.68 20.13 9.13
CA ARG A 198 -6.11 20.95 8.04
C ARG A 198 -4.61 21.23 8.18
N LYS A 199 -3.84 20.29 8.72
CA LYS A 199 -2.40 20.47 8.93
C LYS A 199 -1.66 20.67 7.61
N PRO A 200 -0.61 21.52 7.58
CA PRO A 200 0.25 21.66 6.41
C PRO A 200 1.06 20.38 6.18
N PHE A 201 1.57 20.22 4.96
CA PHE A 201 2.49 19.14 4.63
C PHE A 201 3.88 19.51 5.20
N SER A 202 4.28 18.97 6.35
CA SER A 202 5.57 19.33 6.98
C SER A 202 6.57 18.16 7.01
N LYS A 203 7.87 18.48 6.99
CA LYS A 203 8.97 17.50 6.97
C LYS A 203 8.98 16.56 8.20
N GLY A 204 8.47 17.00 9.36
CA GLY A 204 8.46 16.23 10.62
C GLY A 204 7.52 15.01 10.67
N TRP A 205 6.59 14.86 9.72
CA TRP A 205 5.67 13.71 9.68
C TRP A 205 6.35 12.37 9.39
N TRP A 206 7.55 12.42 8.81
CA TRP A 206 8.13 11.30 8.08
C TRP A 206 9.31 10.65 8.80
N GLU A 207 9.73 11.19 9.95
CA GLU A 207 10.93 10.78 10.70
C GLU A 207 10.91 9.34 11.20
N VAL A 208 9.72 8.74 11.36
CA VAL A 208 9.53 7.44 12.05
C VAL A 208 10.20 6.23 11.35
N THR A 209 10.71 6.36 10.12
CA THR A 209 11.23 5.18 9.37
C THR A 209 12.48 5.41 8.50
N ARG A 210 13.24 6.49 8.73
CA ARG A 210 14.63 6.52 8.23
C ARG A 210 15.48 5.52 9.01
#